data_AF-A0A0N0DWG8-F1
#
_entry.id   AF-A0A0N0DWG8-F1
#
_cell.length_a   1.000
_cell.length_b   1.000
_cell.length_c   1.000
_cell.angle_alpha   90.00
_cell.angle_beta   90.00
_cell.angle_gamma   90.00
#
_symmetry.space_group_name_H-M   'P 1'
#
loop_
_entity.id
_entity.type
_entity.pdbx_description
1 polymer ?
#
loop_
_entity_poly.entity_id
_entity_poly.type
_entity_poly.pdbx_seq_one_letter_code
_entity_poly.pdbx_strand_id
1 'polypeptide(L)'
;MCNNSSEIQGHTIDPELYNVECPRSVWNRMAVIYHMTRTNLKVEVPDEVLMAACMSYALKGCCASTKLPGLLEMRKDVNEVDVAAVEALIFEYVRPNVILIESCLRLELKTLTLHAPNVYRNRECMARVALALSQKLYVCYLCLYPETCARACLLAACSLCFIEVDRTQLPKEFASQLLNKVYTHLMSTNRVV
;
A
#
# COMPACT_ATOMS: atom_id res chain seq x y z
N MET A 1 36.70 -5.02 -1.91
CA MET A 1 35.42 -5.75 -2.02
C MET A 1 34.56 -5.32 -0.84
N CYS A 2 33.74 -4.29 -1.01
CA CYS A 2 32.93 -3.73 0.07
C CYS A 2 31.55 -4.40 0.04
N ASN A 3 31.29 -5.23 1.06
CA ASN A 3 29.96 -5.66 1.44
C ASN A 3 29.18 -4.44 1.96
N ASN A 4 28.29 -3.91 1.13
CA ASN A 4 27.20 -3.04 1.58
C ASN A 4 25.89 -3.68 1.11
N SER A 5 25.50 -4.77 1.76
CA SER A 5 24.08 -5.16 1.84
C SER A 5 23.40 -4.15 2.76
N SER A 6 23.06 -2.98 2.21
CA SER A 6 22.10 -2.06 2.81
C SER A 6 20.74 -2.74 2.73
N GLU A 7 20.41 -3.54 3.75
CA GLU A 7 19.04 -3.89 4.04
C GLU A 7 18.28 -2.57 4.23
N ILE A 8 17.49 -2.20 3.22
CA ILE A 8 16.53 -1.10 3.34
C ILE A 8 15.60 -1.53 4.48
N GLN A 9 15.86 -1.02 5.69
CA GLN A 9 14.93 -1.10 6.81
C GLN A 9 13.64 -0.46 6.32
N GLY A 10 12.64 -1.28 6.01
CA GLY A 10 11.40 -0.80 5.43
C GLY A 10 10.69 0.08 6.45
N HIS A 11 10.66 1.39 6.21
CA HIS A 11 9.91 2.33 7.03
C HIS A 11 8.45 1.89 7.13
N THR A 12 7.90 1.90 8.34
CA THR A 12 6.48 1.69 8.62
C THR A 12 5.85 3.02 8.99
N ILE A 13 4.58 3.21 8.64
CA ILE A 13 3.83 4.39 9.11
C ILE A 13 3.46 4.15 10.57
N ASP A 14 3.72 5.13 11.44
CA ASP A 14 3.38 5.06 12.87
C ASP A 14 1.85 4.92 13.06
N PRO A 15 1.37 3.85 13.74
CA PRO A 15 -0.03 3.66 14.12
C PRO A 15 -0.70 4.84 14.84
N GLU A 16 0.05 5.63 15.62
CA GLU A 16 -0.50 6.76 16.38
C GLU A 16 -0.88 7.95 15.47
N LEU A 17 -0.29 8.01 14.27
CA LEU A 17 -0.62 9.00 13.25
C LEU A 17 -1.92 8.67 12.47
N TYR A 18 -2.60 7.56 12.76
CA TYR A 18 -3.84 7.12 12.08
C TYR A 18 -5.12 7.84 12.53
N ASN A 19 -5.04 8.84 13.42
CA ASN A 19 -6.23 9.47 14.01
C ASN A 19 -6.94 10.51 13.11
N VAL A 20 -6.64 10.54 11.81
CA VAL A 20 -7.31 11.45 10.86
C VAL A 20 -8.46 10.74 10.15
N GLU A 21 -9.69 11.19 10.45
CA GLU A 21 -10.87 10.78 9.68
C GLU A 21 -10.75 11.29 8.22
N CYS A 22 -10.45 10.38 7.30
CA CYS A 22 -10.50 10.67 5.88
C CYS A 22 -10.87 9.41 5.05
N PRO A 23 -11.34 9.58 3.81
CA PRO A 23 -11.70 8.45 2.96
C PRO A 23 -10.51 7.49 2.77
N ARG A 24 -10.79 6.18 2.80
CA ARG A 24 -9.78 5.13 2.69
C ARG A 24 -8.90 5.26 1.44
N SER A 25 -9.47 5.70 0.32
CA SER A 25 -8.74 5.92 -0.94
C SER A 25 -7.69 7.04 -0.82
N VAL A 26 -7.97 8.08 -0.02
CA VAL A 26 -7.02 9.15 0.27
C VAL A 26 -5.89 8.62 1.14
N TRP A 27 -6.23 7.88 2.21
CA TRP A 27 -5.25 7.22 3.07
C TRP A 27 -4.31 6.29 2.29
N ASN A 28 -4.86 5.42 1.45
CA ASN A 28 -4.07 4.49 0.64
C ASN A 28 -3.12 5.24 -0.31
N ARG A 29 -3.60 6.31 -0.94
CA ARG A 29 -2.78 7.16 -1.80
C ARG A 29 -1.68 7.86 -1.00
N MET A 30 -2.01 8.41 0.16
CA MET A 30 -1.06 9.06 1.05
C MET A 30 0.05 8.09 1.45
N ALA A 31 -0.29 6.86 1.87
CA ALA A 31 0.67 5.85 2.26
C ALA A 31 1.68 5.51 1.15
N VAL A 32 1.19 5.35 -0.09
CA VAL A 32 2.10 5.10 -1.22
C VAL A 32 3.00 6.32 -1.47
N ILE A 33 2.45 7.53 -1.44
CA ILE A 33 3.24 8.76 -1.58
C ILE A 33 4.31 8.83 -0.48
N TYR A 34 3.95 8.56 0.77
CA TYR A 34 4.86 8.57 1.90
C TYR A 34 6.04 7.62 1.68
N HIS A 35 5.77 6.36 1.35
CA HIS A 35 6.82 5.37 1.11
C HIS A 35 7.65 5.70 -0.15
N MET A 36 7.04 6.22 -1.22
CA MET A 36 7.78 6.67 -2.40
C MET A 36 8.71 7.84 -2.06
N THR A 37 8.21 8.83 -1.31
CA THR A 37 9.01 9.99 -0.91
C THR A 37 10.16 9.55 0.01
N ARG A 38 9.92 8.70 1.01
CA ARG A 38 11.00 8.14 1.86
C ARG A 38 12.05 7.39 1.07
N THR A 39 11.65 6.67 0.03
CA THR A 39 12.57 5.88 -0.80
C THR A 39 13.41 6.76 -1.71
N ASN A 40 12.84 7.86 -2.24
CA ASN A 40 13.47 8.67 -3.28
C ASN A 40 14.14 9.95 -2.75
N LEU A 41 13.61 10.53 -1.67
CA LEU A 41 14.11 11.76 -1.09
C LEU A 41 15.33 11.46 -0.23
N LYS A 42 16.46 12.07 -0.58
CA LYS A 42 17.75 11.91 0.13
C LYS A 42 17.93 12.86 1.30
N VAL A 43 16.97 13.76 1.50
CA VAL A 43 16.97 14.74 2.59
C VAL A 43 16.12 14.19 3.71
N GLU A 44 16.63 14.33 4.93
CA GLU A 44 15.90 13.95 6.14
C GLU A 44 14.79 14.99 6.40
N VAL A 45 13.55 14.50 6.50
CA VAL A 45 12.37 15.30 6.79
C VAL A 45 11.70 14.69 8.02
N PRO A 46 11.29 15.50 9.02
CA PRO A 46 10.52 15.02 10.16
C PRO A 46 9.25 14.28 9.71
N ASP A 47 8.92 13.18 10.40
CA ASP A 47 7.81 12.30 10.04
C ASP A 47 6.47 13.04 10.02
N GLU A 48 6.27 13.96 10.95
CA GLU A 48 5.04 14.77 11.08
C GLU A 48 4.88 15.73 9.89
N VAL A 49 5.98 16.39 9.48
CA VAL A 49 6.02 17.27 8.30
C VAL A 49 5.71 16.47 7.04
N LEU A 50 6.39 15.34 6.87
CA LEU A 50 6.23 14.50 5.69
C LEU A 50 4.80 13.94 5.60
N MET A 51 4.24 13.45 6.71
CA MET A 51 2.89 12.93 6.77
C MET A 51 1.84 14.01 6.45
N ALA A 52 1.98 15.21 7.01
CA ALA A 52 1.08 16.33 6.71
C ALA A 52 1.14 16.74 5.23
N ALA A 53 2.34 16.75 4.63
CA ALA A 53 2.55 17.05 3.21
C ALA A 53 1.96 15.96 2.31
N CYS A 54 2.22 14.68 2.60
CA CYS A 54 1.68 13.55 1.86
C CYS A 54 0.14 13.52 1.91
N MET A 55 -0.46 13.77 3.08
CA MET A 55 -1.91 13.78 3.25
C MET A 55 -2.56 14.92 2.45
N SER A 56 -2.00 16.12 2.55
CA SER A 56 -2.45 17.27 1.76
C SER A 56 -2.33 17.03 0.26
N TYR A 57 -1.20 16.48 -0.19
CA TYR A 57 -0.99 16.13 -1.60
C TYR A 57 -2.00 15.07 -2.08
N ALA A 58 -2.26 14.04 -1.26
CA ALA A 58 -3.25 13.01 -1.56
C ALA A 58 -4.67 13.58 -1.67
N LEU A 59 -5.06 14.48 -0.76
CA LEU A 59 -6.37 15.16 -0.81
C LEU A 59 -6.53 15.98 -2.08
N LYS A 60 -5.51 16.77 -2.46
CA LYS A 60 -5.48 17.52 -3.72
C LYS A 60 -5.66 16.61 -4.93
N GLY A 61 -4.92 15.50 -4.97
CA GLY A 61 -5.01 14.52 -6.06
C GLY A 61 -6.35 13.78 -6.14
N CYS A 62 -7.07 13.67 -5.03
CA CYS A 62 -8.41 13.08 -4.96
C CYS A 62 -9.56 14.11 -5.13
N CYS A 63 -9.25 15.37 -5.43
CA CYS A 63 -10.22 16.47 -5.47
C CYS A 63 -11.05 16.58 -4.17
N ALA A 64 -10.45 16.22 -3.03
CA ALA A 64 -11.08 16.28 -1.72
C ALA A 64 -10.73 17.60 -1.01
N SER A 65 -11.58 18.01 -0.06
CA SER A 65 -11.32 19.21 0.74
C SER A 65 -10.07 19.04 1.58
N THR A 66 -9.17 20.03 1.55
CA THR A 66 -8.02 20.11 2.47
C THR A 66 -8.39 20.67 3.83
N LYS A 67 -9.64 21.08 4.05
CA LYS A 67 -10.13 21.58 5.35
C LYS A 67 -10.62 20.45 6.26
N LEU A 68 -9.98 19.30 6.23
CA LEU A 68 -10.33 18.18 7.11
C LEU A 68 -9.82 18.46 8.53
N PRO A 69 -10.66 18.31 9.57
CA PRO A 69 -10.26 18.53 10.96
C PRO A 69 -8.98 17.80 11.35
N GLY A 70 -8.82 16.54 10.93
CA GLY A 70 -7.60 15.79 11.23
C GLY A 70 -6.35 16.29 10.48
N LEU A 71 -6.47 16.86 9.28
CA LEU A 71 -5.32 17.51 8.64
C LEU A 71 -4.93 18.80 9.37
N LEU A 72 -5.92 19.55 9.88
CA LEU A 72 -5.66 20.73 10.70
C LEU A 72 -4.95 20.33 12.00
N GLU A 73 -5.38 19.24 12.64
CA GLU A 73 -4.74 18.65 13.82
C GLU A 73 -3.27 18.28 13.53
N MET A 74 -3.02 17.54 12.45
CA MET A 74 -1.66 17.17 12.02
C MET A 74 -0.76 18.37 11.74
N ARG A 75 -1.33 19.54 11.42
CA ARG A 75 -0.59 20.76 11.10
C ARG A 75 -0.43 21.70 12.30
N LYS A 76 -1.08 21.46 13.44
CA LYS A 76 -1.02 22.36 14.60
C LYS A 76 0.40 22.61 15.08
N ASP A 77 1.22 21.56 15.08
CA ASP A 77 2.57 21.57 15.62
C ASP A 77 3.64 21.60 14.51
N VAL A 78 3.24 21.84 13.26
CA VAL A 78 4.11 21.74 12.08
C VAL A 78 4.14 23.07 11.33
N ASN A 79 5.35 23.50 10.95
CA ASN A 79 5.54 24.70 10.15
C ASN A 79 4.95 24.53 8.73
N GLU A 80 3.98 25.38 8.37
CA GLU A 80 3.31 25.33 7.07
C GLU A 80 4.26 25.54 5.88
N VAL A 81 5.34 26.31 6.07
CA VAL A 81 6.35 26.55 5.02
C VAL A 81 7.09 25.25 4.69
N ASP A 82 7.43 24.46 5.71
CA ASP A 82 8.12 23.19 5.53
C ASP A 82 7.20 22.17 4.86
N VAL A 83 5.93 22.12 5.26
CA VAL A 83 4.90 21.28 4.59
C VAL A 83 4.77 21.65 3.12
N ALA A 84 4.70 22.95 2.78
CA ALA A 84 4.61 23.41 1.39
C ALA A 84 5.88 23.07 0.58
N ALA A 85 7.06 23.19 1.18
CA ALA A 85 8.32 22.81 0.54
C ALA A 85 8.35 21.30 0.25
N VAL A 86 7.93 20.46 1.20
CA VAL A 86 7.86 19.01 1.02
C VAL A 86 6.81 18.62 -0.02
N GLU A 87 5.66 19.30 -0.08
CA GLU A 87 4.67 19.09 -1.15
C GLU A 87 5.26 19.37 -2.55
N ALA A 88 6.10 20.39 -2.69
CA ALA A 88 6.80 20.68 -3.95
C ALA A 88 7.79 19.56 -4.31
N LEU A 89 8.51 19.02 -3.32
CA LEU A 89 9.40 17.87 -3.52
C LEU A 89 8.62 16.61 -3.91
N ILE A 90 7.48 16.34 -3.26
CA ILE A 90 6.59 15.22 -3.61
C ILE A 90 6.17 15.34 -5.08
N PHE A 91 5.75 16.53 -5.51
CA PHE A 91 5.36 16.77 -6.90
C PHE A 91 6.49 16.43 -7.89
N GLU A 92 7.72 16.80 -7.56
CA GLU A 92 8.90 16.54 -8.39
C GLU A 92 9.27 15.05 -8.47
N TYR A 93 9.31 14.37 -7.32
CA TYR A 93 9.88 13.02 -7.22
C TYR A 93 8.88 11.87 -7.36
N VAL A 94 7.63 12.07 -6.95
CA VAL A 94 6.63 10.97 -6.93
C VAL A 94 5.86 10.89 -8.24
N ARG A 95 5.64 12.04 -8.93
CA ARG A 95 4.80 12.18 -10.14
C ARG A 95 3.33 11.68 -9.91
N PRO A 96 2.34 12.10 -10.71
CA PRO A 96 0.93 11.96 -10.31
C PRO A 96 0.35 10.52 -10.35
N ASN A 97 1.04 9.56 -10.96
CA ASN A 97 0.48 8.24 -11.28
C ASN A 97 0.75 7.19 -10.19
N VAL A 98 0.26 7.46 -8.99
CA VAL A 98 0.22 6.47 -7.90
C VAL A 98 -0.78 5.36 -8.24
N ILE A 99 -0.29 4.13 -8.36
CA ILE A 99 -1.10 2.93 -8.58
C ILE A 99 -1.42 2.29 -7.23
N LEU A 100 -2.70 2.02 -6.99
CA LEU A 100 -3.19 1.40 -5.75
C LEU A 100 -3.37 -0.11 -5.92
N ILE A 101 -3.20 -0.87 -4.84
CA ILE A 101 -3.36 -2.33 -4.80
C ILE A 101 -4.76 -2.72 -5.29
N GLU A 102 -5.80 -2.01 -4.83
CA GLU A 102 -7.19 -2.26 -5.22
C GLU A 102 -7.44 -2.08 -6.72
N SER A 103 -6.69 -1.20 -7.38
CA SER A 103 -6.79 -0.99 -8.83
C SER A 103 -6.27 -2.20 -9.62
N CYS A 104 -5.32 -2.95 -9.05
CA CYS A 104 -4.76 -4.16 -9.64
C CYS A 104 -5.61 -5.41 -9.40
N LEU A 105 -6.41 -5.45 -8.32
CA LEU A 105 -7.14 -6.65 -7.89
C LEU A 105 -8.02 -7.26 -8.98
N ARG A 106 -8.74 -6.44 -9.75
CA ARG A 106 -9.66 -6.95 -10.79
C ARG A 106 -8.92 -7.69 -11.89
N LEU A 107 -7.79 -7.14 -12.36
CA LEU A 107 -6.99 -7.74 -13.41
C LEU A 107 -6.37 -9.05 -12.92
N GLU A 108 -5.78 -9.03 -11.73
CA GLU A 108 -5.12 -10.21 -11.17
C GLU A 108 -6.12 -11.30 -10.79
N LEU A 109 -7.33 -10.96 -10.34
CA LEU A 109 -8.40 -11.92 -10.11
C LEU A 109 -8.84 -12.57 -11.42
N LYS A 110 -8.95 -11.81 -12.51
CA LYS A 110 -9.24 -12.37 -13.83
C LYS A 110 -8.17 -13.38 -14.22
N THR A 111 -6.89 -13.01 -14.12
CA THR A 111 -5.75 -13.89 -14.40
C THR A 111 -5.84 -15.16 -13.54
N LEU A 112 -6.06 -15.03 -12.23
CA LEU A 112 -6.19 -16.17 -11.34
C LEU A 112 -7.35 -17.09 -11.74
N THR A 113 -8.53 -16.55 -12.06
CA THR A 113 -9.69 -17.38 -12.46
C THR A 113 -9.51 -18.10 -13.79
N LEU A 114 -8.64 -17.61 -14.68
CA LEU A 114 -8.33 -18.28 -15.93
C LEU A 114 -7.50 -19.56 -15.70
N HIS A 115 -6.60 -19.54 -14.72
CA HIS A 115 -5.69 -20.65 -14.41
C HIS A 115 -6.17 -21.54 -13.25
N ALA A 116 -7.09 -21.04 -12.42
CA ALA A 116 -7.70 -21.77 -11.32
C ALA A 116 -9.24 -21.62 -11.37
N PRO A 117 -9.95 -22.39 -12.23
CA PRO A 117 -11.39 -22.24 -12.44
C PRO A 117 -12.24 -22.39 -11.16
N ASN A 118 -11.76 -23.12 -10.16
CA ASN A 118 -12.42 -23.28 -8.86
C ASN A 118 -12.61 -21.93 -8.12
N VAL A 119 -11.71 -20.97 -8.36
CA VAL A 119 -11.79 -19.61 -7.81
C VAL A 119 -12.99 -18.84 -8.38
N TYR A 120 -13.37 -19.11 -9.62
CA TYR A 120 -14.44 -18.36 -10.31
C TYR A 120 -15.77 -18.39 -9.56
N ARG A 121 -16.12 -19.54 -8.97
CA ARG A 121 -17.37 -19.73 -8.22
C ARG A 121 -17.43 -18.84 -6.96
N ASN A 122 -16.29 -18.51 -6.38
CA ASN A 122 -16.16 -17.76 -5.13
C ASN A 122 -15.54 -16.36 -5.31
N ARG A 123 -15.43 -15.88 -6.56
CA ARG A 123 -14.68 -14.68 -6.93
C ARG A 123 -15.08 -13.42 -6.16
N GLU A 124 -16.35 -13.27 -5.79
CA GLU A 124 -16.83 -12.09 -5.05
C GLU A 124 -16.38 -12.12 -3.60
N CYS A 125 -16.51 -13.26 -2.93
CA CYS A 125 -16.01 -13.48 -1.57
C CYS A 125 -14.49 -13.24 -1.55
N MET A 126 -13.79 -13.85 -2.50
CA MET A 126 -12.36 -13.68 -2.69
C MET A 126 -11.93 -12.24 -2.92
N ALA A 127 -12.64 -11.49 -3.78
CA ALA A 127 -12.35 -10.08 -4.01
C ALA A 127 -12.51 -9.25 -2.74
N ARG A 128 -13.55 -9.53 -1.93
CA ARG A 128 -13.78 -8.82 -0.65
C ARG A 128 -12.69 -9.12 0.37
N VAL A 129 -12.31 -10.39 0.53
CA VAL A 129 -11.21 -10.78 1.44
C VAL A 129 -9.89 -10.18 0.97
N ALA A 130 -9.57 -10.25 -0.33
CA ALA A 130 -8.36 -9.64 -0.88
C ALA A 130 -8.33 -8.12 -0.68
N LEU A 131 -9.47 -7.43 -0.85
CA LEU A 131 -9.59 -5.99 -0.57
C LEU A 131 -9.42 -5.66 0.91
N ALA A 132 -9.86 -6.52 1.82
CA ALA A 132 -9.63 -6.33 3.25
C ALA A 132 -8.15 -6.57 3.61
N LEU A 133 -7.51 -7.56 3.01
CA LEU A 133 -6.10 -7.88 3.22
C LEU A 133 -5.16 -6.79 2.70
N SER A 134 -5.47 -6.15 1.57
CA SER A 134 -4.61 -5.11 0.97
C SER A 134 -4.36 -3.93 1.92
N GLN A 135 -5.27 -3.72 2.86
CA GLN A 135 -5.24 -2.62 3.82
C GLN A 135 -4.10 -2.76 4.81
N LYS A 136 -3.74 -4.01 5.13
CA LYS A 136 -2.59 -4.32 5.97
C LYS A 136 -1.26 -4.00 5.27
N LEU A 137 -1.25 -3.88 3.94
CA LEU A 137 -0.03 -3.67 3.18
C LEU A 137 0.32 -2.18 3.03
N TYR A 138 -0.65 -1.27 3.16
CA TYR A 138 -0.41 0.17 3.08
C TYR A 138 0.36 0.74 4.28
N VAL A 139 0.53 -0.02 5.36
CA VAL A 139 1.29 0.43 6.54
C VAL A 139 2.80 0.30 6.35
N CYS A 140 3.24 -0.35 5.27
CA CYS A 140 4.64 -0.65 5.02
C CYS A 140 5.01 -0.52 3.54
N TYR A 141 6.32 -0.50 3.27
CA TYR A 141 6.89 -0.32 1.94
C TYR A 141 6.44 -1.34 0.88
N LEU A 142 5.82 -2.47 1.27
CA LEU A 142 5.32 -3.47 0.31
C LEU A 142 4.26 -2.87 -0.63
N CYS A 143 3.51 -1.86 -0.20
CA CYS A 143 2.53 -1.18 -1.05
C CYS A 143 3.12 -0.53 -2.32
N LEU A 144 4.44 -0.38 -2.40
CA LEU A 144 5.15 0.09 -3.60
C LEU A 144 5.12 -0.93 -4.75
N TYR A 145 4.66 -2.17 -4.50
CA TYR A 145 4.52 -3.24 -5.49
C TYR A 145 3.06 -3.67 -5.65
N PRO A 146 2.17 -2.81 -6.19
CA PRO A 146 0.73 -2.98 -6.11
C PRO A 146 0.22 -4.25 -6.79
N GLU A 147 0.77 -4.62 -7.95
CA GLU A 147 0.40 -5.88 -8.62
C GLU A 147 0.80 -7.12 -7.81
N THR A 148 2.01 -7.11 -7.26
CA THR A 148 2.51 -8.22 -6.44
C THR A 148 1.68 -8.36 -5.16
N CYS A 149 1.33 -7.23 -4.54
CA CYS A 149 0.42 -7.18 -3.41
C CYS A 149 -0.97 -7.72 -3.76
N ALA A 150 -1.54 -7.32 -4.90
CA ALA A 150 -2.84 -7.81 -5.35
C ALA A 150 -2.84 -9.33 -5.55
N ARG A 151 -1.82 -9.90 -6.21
CA ARG A 151 -1.65 -11.35 -6.38
C ARG A 151 -1.53 -12.05 -5.01
N ALA A 152 -0.71 -11.53 -4.10
CA ALA A 152 -0.53 -12.09 -2.77
C ALA A 152 -1.83 -12.05 -1.94
N CYS A 153 -2.58 -10.94 -1.99
CA CYS A 153 -3.88 -10.80 -1.34
C CYS A 153 -4.89 -11.83 -1.86
N LEU A 154 -4.90 -12.08 -3.18
CA LEU A 154 -5.78 -13.08 -3.79
C LEU A 154 -5.40 -14.51 -3.36
N LEU A 155 -4.11 -14.87 -3.35
CA LEU A 155 -3.67 -16.18 -2.88
C LEU A 155 -3.93 -16.39 -1.38
N ALA A 156 -3.73 -15.34 -0.57
CA ALA A 156 -4.06 -15.37 0.85
C ALA A 156 -5.58 -15.51 1.05
N ALA A 157 -6.39 -14.81 0.27
CA ALA A 157 -7.84 -14.98 0.26
C ALA A 157 -8.27 -16.41 -0.11
N CYS A 158 -7.62 -17.04 -1.10
CA CYS A 158 -7.90 -18.46 -1.42
C CYS A 158 -7.68 -19.33 -0.18
N SER A 159 -6.54 -19.14 0.48
CA SER A 159 -6.12 -19.95 1.62
C SER A 159 -7.05 -19.76 2.82
N LEU A 160 -7.45 -18.52 3.12
CA LEU A 160 -8.40 -18.19 4.19
C LEU A 160 -9.83 -18.68 3.89
N CYS A 161 -10.20 -18.78 2.61
CA CYS A 161 -11.50 -19.30 2.18
C CYS A 161 -11.48 -20.81 1.87
N PHE A 162 -10.39 -21.52 2.18
CA PHE A 162 -10.22 -22.95 1.91
C PHE A 162 -10.42 -23.35 0.43
N ILE A 163 -10.00 -22.47 -0.50
CA ILE A 163 -10.02 -22.73 -1.94
C ILE A 163 -8.64 -23.22 -2.36
N GLU A 164 -8.57 -24.47 -2.78
CA GLU A 164 -7.34 -25.05 -3.30
C GLU A 164 -6.94 -24.41 -4.64
N VAL A 165 -5.69 -23.97 -4.71
CA VAL A 165 -5.08 -23.44 -5.93
C VAL A 165 -3.74 -24.14 -6.14
N ASP A 166 -3.64 -24.88 -7.23
CA ASP A 166 -2.38 -25.45 -7.69
C ASP A 166 -1.48 -24.32 -8.23
N ARG A 167 -0.48 -23.95 -7.44
CA ARG A 167 0.46 -22.88 -7.80
C ARG A 167 1.33 -23.22 -9.00
N THR A 168 1.45 -24.48 -9.39
CA THR A 168 2.26 -24.91 -10.55
C THR A 168 1.59 -24.57 -11.88
N GLN A 169 0.27 -24.39 -11.88
CA GLN A 169 -0.52 -24.04 -13.08
C GLN A 169 -0.67 -22.52 -13.28
N LEU A 170 -0.23 -21.73 -12.30
CA LEU A 170 -0.32 -20.28 -12.35
C LEU A 170 0.82 -19.69 -13.20
N PRO A 171 0.61 -18.48 -13.78
CA PRO A 171 1.67 -17.75 -14.47
C PRO A 171 2.88 -17.49 -13.56
N LYS A 172 4.07 -17.30 -14.17
CA LYS A 172 5.34 -17.08 -13.45
C LYS A 172 5.30 -15.90 -12.47
N GLU A 173 4.44 -14.92 -12.73
CA GLU A 173 4.22 -13.75 -11.87
C GLU A 173 3.69 -14.15 -10.49
N PHE A 174 3.02 -15.31 -10.37
CA PHE A 174 2.55 -15.91 -9.12
C PHE A 174 3.63 -16.71 -8.37
N ALA A 175 4.83 -16.85 -8.93
CA ALA A 175 5.93 -17.64 -8.36
C ALA A 175 7.11 -16.77 -7.85
N SER A 176 6.98 -15.45 -7.84
CA SER A 176 8.09 -14.57 -7.45
C SER A 176 8.43 -14.63 -5.95
N GLN A 177 9.70 -14.44 -5.62
CA GLN A 177 10.16 -14.39 -4.22
C GLN A 177 9.49 -13.26 -3.43
N LEU A 178 9.31 -12.09 -4.06
CA LEU A 178 8.63 -10.95 -3.44
C LEU A 178 7.17 -11.28 -3.12
N LEU A 179 6.45 -11.95 -4.01
CA LEU A 179 5.08 -12.40 -3.75
C LEU A 179 5.03 -13.33 -2.55
N ASN A 180 5.94 -14.29 -2.43
CA ASN A 180 5.99 -15.19 -1.27
C ASN A 180 6.28 -14.43 0.04
N LYS A 181 7.12 -13.40 -0.01
CA LYS A 181 7.36 -12.51 1.15
C LYS A 181 6.09 -11.78 1.56
N VAL A 182 5.38 -11.15 0.62
CA VAL A 182 4.12 -10.44 0.88
C VAL A 182 3.04 -11.40 1.41
N TYR A 183 2.88 -12.56 0.78
CA TYR A 183 1.95 -13.59 1.20
C TYR A 183 2.23 -14.05 2.64
N THR A 184 3.49 -14.32 2.97
CA THR A 184 3.88 -14.75 4.32
C THR A 184 3.58 -13.65 5.35
N HIS A 185 3.87 -12.38 5.02
CA HIS A 185 3.53 -11.24 5.85
C HIS A 185 2.02 -11.11 6.12
N LEU A 186 1.19 -11.31 5.09
CA LEU A 186 -0.27 -11.33 5.24
C LEU A 186 -0.73 -12.49 6.13
N MET A 187 -0.17 -13.68 5.96
CA MET A 187 -0.58 -14.85 6.72
C MET A 187 -0.12 -14.82 8.18
N SER A 188 1.03 -14.21 8.49
CA SER A 188 1.49 -14.05 9.88
C SER A 188 0.66 -13.04 10.66
N THR A 189 0.27 -11.93 10.02
CA THR A 189 -0.55 -10.85 10.62
C THR A 189 -2.05 -11.17 10.70
N ASN A 190 -2.48 -12.35 10.23
CA ASN A 190 -3.85 -12.85 10.36
C ASN A 190 -3.98 -14.04 11.33
N ARG A 191 -2.89 -14.43 12.01
CA ARG A 191 -2.96 -15.39 13.12
C ARG A 191 -3.39 -14.66 14.41
N VAL A 192 -4.65 -14.26 14.44
CA VAL A 192 -5.36 -13.97 15.69
C VAL A 192 -6.60 -14.86 15.66
N VAL A 193 -6.55 -15.91 16.49
CA VAL A 193 -7.68 -16.77 16.85
C VAL A 193 -8.52 -16.02 17.87
#